data_AF-A0A5C5XH76-F1
#
_entry.id   AF-A0A5C5XH76-F1
#
_cell.length_a   1.000
_cell.length_b   1.000
_cell.length_c   1.000
_cell.angle_alpha   90.00
_cell.angle_beta   90.00
_cell.angle_gamma   90.00
#
_symmetry.space_group_name_H-M   'P 1'
#
loop_
_entity.id
_entity.type
_entity.pdbx_description
1 polymer ?
#
loop_
_entity_poly.entity_id
_entity_poly.type
_entity_poly.pdbx_seq_one_letter_code
_entity_poly.pdbx_strand_id
1 'polypeptide(L)' 'MSLDNLADADIKDAVMIACAQMVEHYEIAIYGTLCNWADKLGNKNALKLLKQNIDKEESADKKLTEIARSINQEAMV' A
#
# COMPACT_ATOMS: atom_id res chain seq x y z
N MET A 1 9.76 -19.16 -5.39
CA MET A 1 9.75 -18.72 -6.80
C MET A 1 10.31 -17.31 -6.82
N SER A 2 11.51 -17.09 -7.35
CA SER A 2 12.09 -15.74 -7.44
C SER A 2 11.45 -14.97 -8.60
N LEU A 3 11.38 -13.64 -8.50
CA LEU A 3 10.90 -12.76 -9.57
C LEU A 3 11.70 -12.96 -10.88
N ASP A 4 12.93 -13.45 -10.78
CA ASP A 4 13.81 -13.72 -11.91
C ASP A 4 13.29 -14.81 -12.86
N ASN A 5 12.40 -15.70 -12.38
CA ASN A 5 11.84 -16.80 -13.16
C ASN A 5 10.58 -16.43 -13.97
N LEU A 6 10.07 -15.20 -13.83
CA LEU A 6 9.03 -14.71 -14.73
C LEU A 6 9.70 -14.25 -16.05
N ALA A 7 9.27 -14.80 -17.18
CA ALA A 7 9.84 -14.47 -18.48
C ALA A 7 9.33 -13.12 -19.01
N ASP A 8 8.23 -12.61 -18.45
CA ASP A 8 7.51 -11.44 -18.90
C ASP A 8 7.71 -10.26 -17.93
N ALA A 9 8.07 -9.10 -18.47
CA ALA A 9 8.32 -7.89 -17.70
C ALA A 9 7.02 -7.34 -17.08
N ASP A 10 5.91 -7.41 -17.80
CA ASP A 10 4.63 -6.83 -17.36
C ASP A 10 4.06 -7.65 -16.20
N ILE A 11 4.25 -8.97 -16.23
CA ILE A 11 3.86 -9.85 -15.12
C ILE A 11 4.76 -9.58 -13.89
N LYS A 12 6.05 -9.26 -14.07
CA LYS A 12 6.91 -8.87 -12.93
C LYS A 12 6.42 -7.59 -12.28
N ASP A 13 6.13 -6.57 -13.08
CA ASP A 13 5.66 -5.28 -12.57
C ASP A 13 4.30 -5.42 -11.88
N ALA A 14 3.39 -6.22 -12.44
CA ALA A 14 2.11 -6.55 -11.79
C ALA A 14 2.30 -7.22 -10.42
N VAL A 15 3.23 -8.19 -10.32
CA VAL A 15 3.55 -8.84 -9.04
C VAL A 15 4.21 -7.88 -8.06
N MET A 16 5.12 -7.02 -8.52
CA MET A 16 5.76 -6.01 -7.66
C MET A 16 4.73 -5.02 -7.10
N ILE A 17 3.79 -4.56 -7.93
CA ILE A 17 2.71 -3.68 -7.47
C ILE A 17 1.81 -4.38 -6.46
N ALA A 18 1.41 -5.63 -6.71
CA ALA A 18 0.61 -6.40 -5.77
C ALA A 18 1.31 -6.55 -4.40
N CYS A 19 2.63 -6.82 -4.41
CA CYS A 19 3.44 -6.87 -3.19
C CYS A 19 3.47 -5.50 -2.48
N ALA A 20 3.61 -4.41 -3.22
CA ALA A 20 3.61 -3.06 -2.65
C ALA A 20 2.26 -2.74 -2.00
N GLN A 21 1.14 -3.01 -2.67
CA GLN A 21 -0.21 -2.78 -2.11
C GLN A 21 -0.45 -3.60 -0.83
N MET A 22 0.07 -4.83 -0.76
CA MET A 22 -0.01 -5.64 0.45
C MET A 22 0.71 -4.98 1.64
N VAL A 23 1.85 -4.31 1.39
CA VAL A 23 2.56 -3.55 2.43
C VAL A 23 1.75 -2.33 2.87
N GLU A 24 1.22 -1.55 1.92
CA GLU A 24 0.37 -0.38 2.23
C GLU A 24 -0.86 -0.77 3.08
N HIS A 25 -1.52 -1.88 2.75
CA HIS A 25 -2.68 -2.37 3.49
C HIS A 25 -2.32 -2.80 4.91
N TYR A 26 -1.15 -3.41 5.09
CA TYR A 26 -0.64 -3.74 6.42
C TYR A 26 -0.38 -2.47 7.24
N GLU A 27 0.25 -1.45 6.66
CA GLU A 27 0.52 -0.19 7.34
C GLU A 27 -0.75 0.56 7.72
N ILE A 28 -1.74 0.65 6.82
CA ILE A 28 -3.05 1.26 7.10
C ILE A 28 -3.74 0.58 8.29
N ALA A 29 -3.73 -0.77 8.34
CA ALA A 29 -4.34 -1.52 9.44
C ALA A 29 -3.66 -1.25 10.79
N ILE A 30 -2.31 -1.21 10.80
CA ILE A 30 -1.53 -0.92 12.01
C ILE A 30 -1.75 0.52 12.47
N TYR A 31 -1.65 1.50 11.57
CA TYR A 31 -1.86 2.91 11.91
C TYR A 31 -3.29 3.19 12.38
N GLY A 32 -4.29 2.51 11.83
CA GLY A 32 -5.66 2.58 12.31
C GLY A 32 -5.79 2.15 13.78
N THR A 33 -5.14 1.04 14.14
CA THR A 33 -5.10 0.55 15.53
C THR A 33 -4.38 1.54 16.46
N LEU A 34 -3.23 2.06 16.03
CA LEU A 34 -2.44 3.03 16.80
C LEU A 34 -3.17 4.36 16.98
N CYS A 35 -3.91 4.84 15.97
CA CYS A 35 -4.77 6.02 16.09
C CYS A 35 -5.78 5.84 17.21
N ASN A 36 -6.48 4.70 17.25
CA ASN A 36 -7.45 4.42 18.30
C ASN A 36 -6.80 4.43 19.69
N TRP A 37 -5.60 3.86 19.84
CA TRP A 37 -4.87 3.89 21.11
C TRP A 37 -4.43 5.31 21.50
N ALA A 38 -3.91 6.08 20.55
CA ALA A 38 -3.50 7.46 20.80
C ALA A 38 -4.68 8.34 21.25
N ASP A 39 -5.87 8.13 20.68
CA ASP A 39 -7.10 8.80 21.09
C ASP A 39 -7.52 8.40 22.52
N LYS A 40 -7.54 7.09 22.82
CA LYS A 40 -7.89 6.58 24.16
C LYS A 40 -6.94 7.05 25.26
N LEU A 41 -5.65 7.23 24.94
CA LEU A 41 -4.63 7.72 25.86
C LEU A 41 -4.57 9.26 25.92
N GLY A 42 -5.39 9.98 25.15
CA GLY A 42 -5.39 11.44 25.10
C GLY A 42 -4.14 12.05 24.43
N ASN A 43 -3.34 11.25 23.71
CA ASN A 43 -2.13 11.70 23.04
C ASN A 43 -2.44 12.30 21.66
N LYS A 44 -2.90 13.56 21.67
CA LYS A 44 -3.33 14.29 20.47
C LYS A 44 -2.22 14.47 19.42
N ASN A 45 -0.97 14.60 19.85
CA ASN A 45 0.17 14.77 18.95
C ASN A 45 0.44 13.47 18.17
N ALA A 46 0.47 12.33 18.88
CA ALA A 46 0.61 11.03 18.23
C ALA A 46 -0.55 10.78 17.26
N LEU A 47 -1.80 11.03 17.69
CA LEU A 47 -2.98 10.86 16.83
C LEU A 47 -2.87 11.67 15.53
N LYS A 48 -2.43 12.93 15.62
CA LYS A 48 -2.24 13.78 14.43
C LYS A 48 -1.21 13.19 13.47
N LEU A 49 -0.05 12.78 13.98
CA LEU A 49 1.03 12.23 13.15
C LEU A 49 0.64 10.89 12.53
N LEU A 50 -0.04 10.02 13.29
CA LEU A 50 -0.50 8.72 12.79
C LEU A 50 -1.55 8.88 11.68
N LYS A 51 -2.48 9.83 11.82
CA LYS A 51 -3.44 10.16 10.75
C LYS A 51 -2.75 10.67 9.49
N GLN A 52 -1.71 11.49 9.63
CA GLN A 52 -0.93 11.95 8.47
C GLN A 52 -0.21 10.80 7.75
N ASN A 53 0.17 9.74 8.47
CA ASN A 53 0.73 8.54 7.82
C ASN A 53 -0.37 7.73 7.12
N ILE A 54 -1.54 7.54 7.72
CA ILE A 54 -2.69 6.91 7.04
C ILE A 54 -3.00 7.62 5.72
N ASP A 55 -3.09 8.95 5.73
CA ASP A 55 -3.40 9.73 4.52
C ASP A 55 -2.35 9.53 3.41
N LYS A 56 -1.09 9.31 3.78
CA LYS A 56 0.00 9.02 2.83
C LYS A 56 -0.14 7.61 2.26
N GLU A 57 -0.34 6.60 3.10
CA GLU A 57 -0.40 5.21 2.66
C GLU A 57 -1.66 4.96 1.81
N GLU A 58 -2.80 5.57 2.17
CA GLU A 58 -4.00 5.53 1.32
C GLU A 58 -3.79 6.21 -0.05
N SER A 59 -2.95 7.25 -0.10
CA SER A 59 -2.59 7.92 -1.36
C SER A 59 -1.62 7.08 -2.19
N ALA A 60 -0.68 6.39 -1.54
CA ALA A 60 0.23 5.46 -2.18
C ALA A 60 -0.52 4.26 -2.78
N ASP A 61 -1.41 3.61 -2.01
CA ASP A 61 -2.23 2.49 -2.51
C ASP A 61 -3.13 2.88 -3.69
N LYS A 62 -3.72 4.10 -3.65
CA LYS A 62 -4.49 4.62 -4.79
C LYS A 62 -3.63 4.77 -6.04
N LYS A 63 -2.42 5.32 -5.93
CA LYS A 63 -1.49 5.43 -7.06
C LYS A 63 -1.05 4.06 -7.57
N LEU A 64 -0.75 3.11 -6.68
CA LEU A 64 -0.44 1.74 -7.06
C LEU A 64 -1.61 1.08 -7.81
N THR A 65 -2.84 1.32 -7.37
CA THR A 65 -4.05 0.85 -8.07
C THR A 65 -4.17 1.46 -9.47
N GLU A 66 -3.87 2.75 -9.64
CA GLU A 66 -3.88 3.41 -10.94
C GLU A 66 -2.82 2.83 -11.89
N ILE A 67 -1.61 2.60 -11.39
CA ILE A 67 -0.52 1.98 -12.17
C ILE A 67 -0.90 0.53 -12.53
N ALA A 68 -1.40 -0.24 -11.57
CA ALA A 68 -1.84 -1.62 -11.79
C ALA A 68 -2.88 -1.74 -12.90
N ARG A 69 -3.81 -0.78 -13.01
CA ARG A 69 -4.81 -0.78 -14.09
C ARG A 69 -4.17 -0.66 -15.47
N SER A 70 -3.11 0.13 -15.61
CA SER A 70 -2.37 0.27 -16.87
C SER A 70 -1.62 -1.02 -17.20
N ILE A 71 -0.84 -1.54 -16.25
CA ILE A 71 0.02 -2.71 -16.47
C ILE A 71 -0.82 -3.98 -16.69
N ASN A 72 -1.92 -4.16 -15.95
CA ASN A 72 -2.78 -5.33 -16.14
C ASN A 72 -3.53 -5.31 -17.49
N GLN A 73 -3.74 -4.13 -18.09
CA GLN A 73 -4.27 -4.08 -19.46
C GLN A 73 -3.23 -4.54 -20.48
N GLU A 74 -1.96 -4.20 -20.27
CA GLU A 74 -0.84 -4.58 -21.14
C GLU A 74 -0.50 -6.08 -21.00
N ALA A 75 -0.50 -6.62 -19.76
CA ALA A 75 -0.21 -8.03 -19.48
C ALA A 75 -1.30 -9.03 -19.93
N MET A 76 -2.48 -8.55 -20.32
CA MET A 76 -3.62 -9.39 -20.76
C MET A 76 -3.68 -9.60 -22.29
N VAL A 77 -2.71 -9.09 -23.06
CA VAL A 77 -2.63 -9.17 -24.52
C VAL A 77 -1.54 -10.16 -24.94
#